data_AF-A0AB37HT71-F1
#
_entry.id   AF-A0AB37HT71-F1
#
_cell.length_a   1.000
_cell.length_b   1.000
_cell.length_c   1.000
_cell.angle_alpha   90.00
_cell.angle_beta   90.00
_cell.angle_gamma   90.00
#
_symmetry.space_group_name_H-M   'P 1'
#
loop_
_entity.id
_entity.type
_entity.pdbx_description
1 polymer ?
#
loop_
_entity_poly.entity_id
_entity_poly.type
_entity_poly.pdbx_seq_one_letter_code
_entity_poly.pdbx_strand_id
1 'polypeptide(L)'
;MSNISKTEKRGYTITLITMILNILILGVILVKFFIKVPVSTAFDLKDGVFYYLICFTIQSLLTVVFFIFVLRFVKNIKKKDFFNSGNYNKIFYSSIIIMIYGTLNSMKSYIGVDVTYKELLDTAPFTTVLLLNIASMMINFLTIYNESESMKEEHDLTV
;
A
#
# COMPACT_ATOMS: atom_id res chain seq x y z
N MET A 1 -15.52 15.60 -21.17
CA MET A 1 -14.80 15.59 -19.89
C MET A 1 -15.80 15.21 -18.80
N SER A 2 -15.66 14.05 -18.13
CA SER A 2 -16.57 13.73 -17.03
C SER A 2 -16.17 14.52 -15.78
N ASN A 3 -17.12 15.20 -15.16
CA ASN A 3 -16.90 15.89 -13.90
C ASN A 3 -16.61 14.85 -12.80
N ILE A 4 -15.36 14.76 -12.39
CA ILE A 4 -14.91 13.99 -11.22
C ILE A 4 -15.66 14.56 -9.99
N SER A 5 -16.29 13.70 -9.19
CA SER A 5 -17.03 14.15 -8.02
C SER A 5 -16.10 14.80 -6.99
N LYS A 6 -16.60 15.77 -6.19
CA LYS A 6 -15.78 16.42 -5.14
C LYS A 6 -15.16 15.40 -4.17
N THR A 7 -15.83 14.27 -3.95
CA THR A 7 -15.39 13.17 -3.08
C THR A 7 -14.23 12.38 -3.69
N GLU A 8 -14.30 12.02 -4.97
CA GLU A 8 -13.21 11.37 -5.71
C GLU A 8 -11.94 12.22 -5.72
N LYS A 9 -12.10 13.53 -5.97
CA LYS A 9 -10.97 14.48 -5.98
C LYS A 9 -10.29 14.57 -4.61
N ARG A 10 -11.07 14.52 -3.52
CA ARG A 10 -10.54 14.48 -2.14
C ARG A 10 -9.81 13.19 -1.84
N GLY A 11 -10.40 12.03 -2.17
CA GLY A 11 -9.76 10.72 -2.00
C GLY A 11 -8.42 10.63 -2.72
N TYR A 12 -8.38 11.03 -4.00
CA TYR A 12 -7.14 11.08 -4.78
C TYR A 12 -6.08 11.97 -4.14
N THR A 13 -6.46 13.16 -3.67
CA THR A 13 -5.53 14.11 -3.03
C THR A 13 -4.97 13.54 -1.73
N ILE A 14 -5.80 12.89 -0.90
CA ILE A 14 -5.36 12.24 0.34
C ILE A 14 -4.39 11.09 0.05
N THR A 15 -4.69 10.22 -0.91
CA THR A 15 -3.78 9.14 -1.33
C THR A 15 -2.45 9.69 -1.86
N LEU A 16 -2.46 10.79 -2.62
CA LEU A 16 -1.25 11.42 -3.13
C LEU A 16 -0.38 11.99 -2.00
N ILE A 17 -0.99 12.73 -1.07
CA ILE A 17 -0.28 13.31 0.08
C ILE A 17 0.32 12.20 0.94
N THR A 18 -0.44 11.14 1.23
CA THR A 18 0.06 10.00 2.02
C THR A 18 1.20 9.26 1.33
N MET A 19 1.19 9.13 0.00
CA MET A 19 2.32 8.57 -0.76
C MET A 19 3.59 9.42 -0.63
N ILE A 20 3.47 10.76 -0.76
CA ILE A 20 4.61 11.68 -0.60
C ILE A 20 5.19 11.59 0.81
N LEU A 21 4.33 11.63 1.83
CA LEU A 21 4.75 11.49 3.23
C LEU A 21 5.44 10.14 3.48
N ASN A 22 4.94 9.06 2.88
CA ASN A 22 5.54 7.73 2.99
C ASN A 22 6.98 7.68 2.43
N ILE A 23 7.20 8.29 1.26
CA ILE A 23 8.53 8.40 0.64
C ILE A 23 9.47 9.25 1.51
N LEU A 24 8.97 10.35 2.10
CA LEU A 24 9.76 11.18 3.01
C LEU A 24 10.17 10.41 4.28
N ILE A 25 9.25 9.64 4.87
CA ILE A 25 9.53 8.78 6.02
C ILE A 25 10.61 7.74 5.68
N LEU A 26 10.55 7.12 4.50
CA LEU A 26 11.58 6.22 4.00
C LEU A 26 12.96 6.90 3.96
N GLY A 27 13.04 8.09 3.37
CA GLY A 27 14.28 8.85 3.31
C GLY A 27 14.86 9.12 4.70
N VAL A 28 14.01 9.57 5.65
CA VAL A 28 14.43 9.84 7.03
C VAL A 28 14.95 8.57 7.73
N ILE A 29 14.27 7.44 7.56
CA ILE A 29 14.69 6.16 8.14
C ILE A 29 16.04 5.71 7.59
N LEU A 30 16.21 5.73 6.27
CA LEU A 30 17.47 5.33 5.63
C LEU A 30 18.64 6.23 6.05
N VAL A 31 18.43 7.55 6.11
CA VAL A 31 19.45 8.49 6.60
C VAL A 31 19.83 8.17 8.04
N LYS A 32 18.86 7.96 8.93
CA LYS A 32 19.13 7.60 10.33
C LYS A 32 19.88 6.28 10.46
N PHE A 33 19.55 5.30 9.62
CA PHE A 33 20.23 4.01 9.59
C PHE A 33 21.70 4.18 9.20
N PHE A 34 22.00 4.82 8.07
CA PHE A 34 23.39 4.96 7.59
C PHE A 34 24.24 5.94 8.41
N ILE A 35 23.65 6.82 9.22
CA ILE A 35 24.39 7.60 10.23
C ILE A 35 24.88 6.70 11.38
N LYS A 36 24.09 5.71 11.78
CA LYS A 36 24.38 4.86 12.95
C LYS A 36 25.09 3.56 12.60
N VAL A 37 24.86 3.01 11.41
CA VAL A 37 25.36 1.70 11.00
C VAL A 37 26.47 1.89 9.98
N PRO A 38 27.70 1.40 10.26
CA PRO A 38 28.79 1.43 9.29
C PRO A 38 28.39 0.68 8.01
N VAL A 39 28.79 1.23 6.85
CA VAL A 39 28.51 0.62 5.54
C VAL A 39 29.06 -0.81 5.45
N SER A 40 30.22 -1.06 6.07
CA SER A 40 30.82 -2.41 6.12
C SER A 40 29.90 -3.44 6.81
N THR A 41 29.17 -3.03 7.85
CA THR A 41 28.22 -3.89 8.58
C THR A 41 26.90 -4.00 7.82
N ALA A 42 26.40 -2.89 7.26
CA ALA A 42 25.16 -2.88 6.50
C ALA A 42 25.19 -3.78 5.25
N PHE A 43 26.37 -4.00 4.68
CA PHE A 43 26.59 -4.81 3.48
C PHE A 43 27.42 -6.08 3.75
N ASP A 44 27.55 -6.51 5.00
CA ASP A 44 28.15 -7.80 5.32
C ASP A 44 27.14 -8.94 5.11
N LEU A 45 27.45 -9.85 4.19
CA LEU A 45 26.61 -11.03 3.90
C LEU A 45 26.59 -12.05 5.04
N LYS A 46 27.55 -11.97 5.98
CA LYS A 46 27.60 -12.80 7.18
C LYS A 46 26.71 -12.26 8.29
N ASP A 47 26.32 -10.99 8.22
CA ASP A 47 25.46 -10.34 9.21
C ASP A 47 23.99 -10.38 8.76
N GLY A 48 23.09 -10.65 9.69
CA GLY A 48 21.64 -10.57 9.49
C GLY A 48 21.17 -9.17 9.09
N VAL A 49 21.94 -8.11 9.41
CA VAL A 49 21.64 -6.71 9.09
C VAL A 49 21.39 -6.50 7.59
N PHE A 50 22.22 -7.10 6.72
CA PHE A 50 22.07 -6.96 5.27
C PHE A 50 20.72 -7.51 4.77
N TYR A 51 20.37 -8.72 5.20
CA TYR A 51 19.10 -9.35 4.82
C TYR A 51 17.90 -8.57 5.37
N TYR A 52 18.01 -8.03 6.59
CA TYR A 52 16.98 -7.20 7.19
C TYR A 52 16.77 -5.89 6.43
N LEU A 53 17.86 -5.25 5.98
CA LEU A 53 17.83 -4.05 5.14
C LEU A 53 17.20 -4.32 3.77
N ILE A 54 17.47 -5.47 3.15
CA ILE A 54 16.81 -5.90 1.92
C ILE A 54 15.32 -6.06 2.14
N CYS A 55 14.90 -6.80 3.18
CA CYS A 55 13.49 -6.98 3.50
C CYS A 55 12.78 -5.64 3.70
N PHE A 56 13.39 -4.74 4.49
CA PHE A 56 12.89 -3.39 4.69
C PHE A 56 12.71 -2.63 3.35
N THR A 57 13.73 -2.65 2.50
CA THR A 57 13.72 -1.93 1.22
C THR A 57 12.65 -2.49 0.27
N ILE A 58 12.53 -3.82 0.17
CA ILE A 58 11.48 -4.47 -0.65
C ILE A 58 10.10 -4.08 -0.11
N GLN A 59 9.88 -4.13 1.20
CA GLN A 59 8.61 -3.73 1.81
C GLN A 59 8.26 -2.27 1.51
N SER A 60 9.22 -1.35 1.63
CA SER A 60 8.99 0.06 1.28
C SER A 60 8.65 0.24 -0.20
N LEU A 61 9.35 -0.45 -1.10
CA LEU A 61 9.03 -0.43 -2.54
C LEU A 61 7.64 -0.99 -2.85
N LEU A 62 7.26 -2.11 -2.23
CA LEU A 62 5.91 -2.67 -2.37
C LEU A 62 4.84 -1.68 -1.94
N THR A 63 5.11 -0.90 -0.88
CA THR A 63 4.18 0.13 -0.40
C THR A 63 3.99 1.23 -1.46
N VAL A 64 5.08 1.68 -2.10
CA VAL A 64 5.02 2.66 -3.21
C VAL A 64 4.28 2.10 -4.41
N VAL A 65 4.53 0.85 -4.80
CA VAL A 65 3.81 0.19 -5.90
C VAL A 65 2.32 0.11 -5.59
N PHE A 66 1.95 -0.30 -4.38
CA PHE A 66 0.55 -0.33 -3.93
C PHE A 66 -0.10 1.06 -4.05
N PHE A 67 0.57 2.13 -3.61
CA PHE A 67 0.06 3.49 -3.78
C PHE A 67 -0.27 3.85 -5.23
N ILE A 68 0.58 3.45 -6.17
CA ILE A 68 0.34 3.69 -7.61
C ILE A 68 -0.94 2.96 -8.06
N PHE A 69 -1.17 1.73 -7.58
CA PHE A 69 -2.41 1.00 -7.87
C PHE A 69 -3.64 1.67 -7.26
N VAL A 70 -3.58 2.12 -6.00
CA VAL A 70 -4.68 2.84 -5.35
C VAL A 70 -5.01 4.13 -6.10
N LEU A 71 -4.02 4.95 -6.47
CA LEU A 71 -4.24 6.17 -7.23
C LEU A 71 -4.90 5.90 -8.59
N ARG A 72 -4.47 4.83 -9.29
CA ARG A 72 -5.06 4.40 -10.56
C ARG A 72 -6.48 3.86 -10.39
N PHE A 73 -6.80 3.26 -9.25
CA PHE A 73 -8.13 2.81 -8.91
C PHE A 73 -9.05 4.00 -8.66
N VAL A 74 -8.68 4.90 -7.73
CA VAL A 74 -9.48 6.09 -7.37
C VAL A 74 -9.76 7.00 -8.58
N LYS A 75 -8.80 7.16 -9.50
CA LYS A 75 -8.97 8.00 -10.70
C LYS A 75 -9.97 7.46 -11.73
N ASN A 76 -10.26 6.15 -11.71
CA ASN A 76 -11.08 5.48 -12.73
C ASN A 76 -12.44 5.00 -12.22
N ILE A 77 -12.81 5.36 -11.00
CA ILE A 77 -14.16 5.08 -10.49
C ILE A 77 -15.12 6.06 -11.15
N LYS A 78 -15.74 5.64 -12.25
CA LYS A 78 -17.03 6.18 -12.70
C LYS A 78 -18.05 5.07 -12.54
N LYS A 79 -19.31 5.39 -12.21
CA LYS A 79 -20.40 4.42 -12.02
C LYS A 79 -20.42 3.28 -13.06
N LYS A 80 -20.24 3.63 -14.34
CA LYS A 80 -20.26 2.67 -15.46
C LYS A 80 -19.06 1.70 -15.52
N ASP A 81 -17.98 1.99 -14.79
CA ASP A 81 -16.73 1.24 -14.85
C ASP A 81 -16.56 0.30 -13.63
N PHE A 82 -17.56 0.21 -12.74
CA PHE A 82 -17.47 -0.58 -11.51
C PHE A 82 -17.26 -2.08 -11.73
N PHE A 83 -17.90 -2.66 -12.74
CA PHE A 83 -17.76 -4.07 -13.12
C PHE A 83 -16.73 -4.32 -14.24
N ASN A 84 -15.87 -3.35 -14.53
CA ASN A 84 -14.87 -3.49 -15.58
C ASN A 84 -13.76 -4.48 -15.14
N SER A 85 -13.44 -5.47 -15.98
CA SER A 85 -12.37 -6.45 -15.75
C SER A 85 -11.00 -5.80 -15.52
N GLY A 86 -10.76 -4.61 -16.08
CA GLY A 86 -9.57 -3.81 -15.81
C GLY A 86 -9.49 -3.28 -14.38
N ASN A 87 -10.62 -3.04 -13.71
CA ASN A 87 -10.64 -2.67 -12.29
C ASN A 87 -10.48 -3.90 -11.40
N TYR A 88 -11.08 -5.04 -11.76
CA TYR A 88 -10.83 -6.33 -11.10
C TYR A 88 -9.33 -6.64 -11.03
N ASN A 89 -8.61 -6.56 -12.16
CA ASN A 89 -7.18 -6.86 -12.18
C ASN A 89 -6.37 -5.94 -11.25
N LYS A 90 -6.69 -4.63 -11.21
CA LYS A 90 -5.99 -3.69 -10.31
C LYS A 90 -6.18 -4.07 -8.85
N ILE A 91 -7.38 -4.48 -8.48
CA ILE A 91 -7.72 -4.91 -7.12
C ILE A 91 -6.98 -6.20 -6.79
N PHE A 92 -7.07 -7.20 -7.68
CA PHE A 92 -6.40 -8.48 -7.51
C PHE A 92 -4.89 -8.30 -7.30
N TYR A 93 -4.21 -7.53 -8.16
CA TYR A 93 -2.78 -7.25 -7.99
C TYR A 93 -2.47 -6.46 -6.72
N SER A 94 -3.35 -5.52 -6.32
CA SER A 94 -3.20 -4.81 -5.04
C SER A 94 -3.26 -5.77 -3.85
N SER A 95 -4.19 -6.73 -3.86
CA SER A 95 -4.30 -7.78 -2.85
C SER A 95 -3.07 -8.68 -2.80
N ILE A 96 -2.55 -9.10 -3.95
CA ILE A 96 -1.29 -9.89 -4.02
C ILE A 96 -0.12 -9.11 -3.42
N ILE A 97 0.01 -7.80 -3.72
CA ILE A 97 1.05 -6.95 -3.13
C ILE A 97 0.94 -6.90 -1.61
N ILE A 98 -0.28 -6.73 -1.07
CA ILE A 98 -0.51 -6.72 0.39
C ILE A 98 -0.14 -8.06 1.02
N MET A 99 -0.49 -9.18 0.36
CA MET A 99 -0.12 -10.52 0.83
C MET A 99 1.41 -10.68 0.89
N ILE A 100 2.12 -10.32 -0.18
CA ILE A 100 3.59 -10.39 -0.23
C ILE A 100 4.19 -9.48 0.86
N TYR A 101 3.67 -8.26 1.04
CA TYR A 101 4.11 -7.33 2.08
C TYR A 101 3.96 -7.95 3.48
N GLY A 102 2.79 -8.54 3.77
CA GLY A 102 2.50 -9.18 5.04
C GLY A 102 3.40 -10.38 5.31
N THR A 103 3.57 -11.25 4.32
CA THR A 103 4.48 -12.41 4.41
C THR A 103 5.92 -11.98 4.65
N LEU A 104 6.43 -10.96 3.94
CA LEU A 104 7.76 -10.41 4.19
C LEU A 104 7.90 -9.84 5.60
N ASN A 105 6.86 -9.17 6.11
CA ASN A 105 6.87 -8.62 7.47
C ASN A 105 7.01 -9.73 8.52
N SER A 106 6.30 -10.85 8.32
CA SER A 106 6.44 -12.04 9.15
C SER A 106 7.80 -12.71 8.97
N MET A 107 8.34 -12.81 7.76
CA MET A 107 9.67 -13.38 7.52
C MET A 107 10.78 -12.56 8.22
N LYS A 108 10.65 -11.24 8.22
CA LYS A 108 11.62 -10.31 8.81
C LYS A 108 11.86 -10.57 10.31
N SER A 109 10.85 -11.07 11.05
CA SER A 109 11.00 -11.38 12.47
C SER A 109 11.92 -12.57 12.77
N TYR A 110 12.13 -13.45 11.79
CA TYR A 110 13.01 -14.62 11.91
C TYR A 110 14.47 -14.31 11.60
N ILE A 111 14.79 -13.11 11.11
CA ILE A 111 16.18 -12.71 10.86
C ILE A 111 16.82 -12.34 12.21
N GLY A 112 17.88 -13.07 12.55
CA GLY A 112 18.67 -12.88 13.76
C GLY A 112 19.49 -11.59 13.70
N VAL A 113 18.89 -10.48 14.13
CA VAL A 113 19.51 -9.15 14.16
C VAL A 113 19.31 -8.52 15.52
N ASP A 114 20.30 -7.76 15.99
CA ASP A 114 20.22 -6.96 17.21
C ASP A 114 19.01 -6.00 17.18
N VAL A 115 18.42 -5.79 18.36
CA VAL A 115 17.22 -4.96 18.54
C VAL A 115 17.46 -3.53 18.03
N THR A 116 18.67 -3.00 18.19
CA THR A 116 19.03 -1.64 17.75
C THR A 116 18.80 -1.47 16.25
N TYR A 117 19.19 -2.44 15.42
CA TYR A 117 19.00 -2.35 13.96
C TYR A 117 17.53 -2.58 13.57
N LYS A 118 16.81 -3.42 14.34
CA LYS A 118 15.37 -3.65 14.13
C LYS A 118 14.55 -2.37 14.33
N GLU A 119 14.88 -1.60 15.36
CA GLU A 119 14.25 -0.30 15.65
C GLU A 119 14.59 0.74 14.59
N LEU A 120 15.83 0.74 14.08
CA LEU A 120 16.22 1.65 13.01
C LEU A 120 15.51 1.36 11.69
N LEU A 121 15.23 0.10 11.41
CA LEU A 121 14.55 -0.37 10.20
C LEU A 121 13.12 -0.85 10.51
N ASP A 122 12.41 -0.06 11.32
CA ASP A 122 11.02 -0.33 11.68
C ASP A 122 10.06 -0.06 10.51
N THR A 123 9.18 -1.04 10.26
CA THR A 123 8.17 -0.99 9.19
C THR A 123 6.78 -0.60 9.68
N ALA A 124 6.60 -0.36 10.98
CA ALA A 124 5.31 0.04 11.54
C ALA A 124 4.71 1.30 10.89
N PRO A 125 5.48 2.37 10.58
CA PRO A 125 4.93 3.54 9.89
C PRO A 125 4.35 3.20 8.51
N PHE A 126 5.06 2.39 7.72
CA PHE A 126 4.58 1.97 6.39
C PHE A 126 3.34 1.09 6.49
N THR A 127 3.31 0.19 7.47
CA THR A 127 2.18 -0.70 7.72
C THR A 127 0.92 0.07 8.09
N THR A 128 1.03 1.06 8.99
CA THR A 128 -0.09 1.93 9.38
C THR A 128 -0.65 2.69 8.17
N VAL A 129 0.23 3.24 7.34
CA VAL A 129 -0.16 3.96 6.13
C VAL A 129 -0.80 3.01 5.10
N LEU A 130 -0.29 1.79 4.96
CA LEU A 130 -0.86 0.76 4.10
C LEU A 130 -2.30 0.42 4.54
N LEU A 131 -2.51 0.18 5.85
CA LEU A 131 -3.83 -0.12 6.42
C LEU A 131 -4.84 1.00 6.18
N LEU A 132 -4.44 2.25 6.32
CA LEU A 132 -5.31 3.41 6.03
C LEU A 132 -5.79 3.40 4.56
N ASN A 133 -4.92 3.07 3.62
CA ASN A 133 -5.26 3.01 2.21
C ASN A 133 -6.13 1.78 1.87
N ILE A 134 -5.89 0.64 2.52
CA ILE A 134 -6.77 -0.53 2.42
C ILE A 134 -8.18 -0.16 2.89
N ALA A 135 -8.31 0.52 4.03
CA ALA A 135 -9.61 0.99 4.53
C ALA A 135 -10.30 1.92 3.53
N SER A 136 -9.55 2.83 2.89
CA SER A 136 -10.09 3.69 1.82
C SER A 136 -10.59 2.88 0.60
N MET A 137 -9.86 1.84 0.20
CA MET A 137 -10.33 0.92 -0.85
C MET A 137 -11.62 0.18 -0.43
N MET A 138 -11.71 -0.28 0.81
CA MET A 138 -12.92 -0.95 1.32
C MET A 138 -14.15 -0.04 1.31
N ILE A 139 -14.00 1.24 1.64
CA ILE A 139 -15.12 2.21 1.55
C ILE A 139 -15.60 2.35 0.11
N ASN A 140 -14.68 2.38 -0.87
CA ASN A 140 -15.06 2.38 -2.28
C ASN A 140 -15.79 1.09 -2.66
N PHE A 141 -15.35 -0.08 -2.17
CA PHE A 141 -16.05 -1.35 -2.40
C PHE A 141 -17.46 -1.38 -1.80
N LEU A 142 -17.65 -0.82 -0.61
CA LEU A 142 -18.98 -0.74 0.00
C LEU A 142 -19.92 0.11 -0.86
N THR A 143 -19.42 1.20 -1.43
CA THR A 143 -20.19 2.04 -2.36
C THR A 143 -20.57 1.25 -3.62
N ILE A 144 -19.63 0.49 -4.17
CA ILE A 144 -19.87 -0.40 -5.32
C ILE A 144 -20.94 -1.44 -5.00
N TYR A 145 -20.82 -2.09 -3.84
CA TYR A 145 -21.73 -3.13 -3.40
C TYR A 145 -23.17 -2.59 -3.29
N ASN A 146 -23.37 -1.46 -2.61
CA ASN A 146 -24.69 -0.85 -2.45
C ASN A 146 -25.32 -0.48 -3.80
N GLU A 147 -24.53 0.04 -4.75
CA GLU A 147 -25.04 0.32 -6.09
C GLU A 147 -25.38 -0.96 -6.86
N SER A 148 -24.54 -1.99 -6.73
CA SER A 148 -24.78 -3.31 -7.34
C SER A 148 -26.09 -3.94 -6.85
N GLU A 149 -26.36 -3.83 -5.55
CA GLU A 149 -27.59 -4.30 -4.91
C GLU A 149 -28.80 -3.53 -5.45
N SER A 150 -28.73 -2.19 -5.53
CA SER A 150 -29.83 -1.37 -6.07
C SER A 150 -30.15 -1.69 -7.54
N MET A 151 -29.15 -1.98 -8.37
CA MET A 151 -29.35 -2.40 -9.76
C MET A 151 -30.00 -3.78 -9.86
N LYS A 152 -29.65 -4.69 -8.96
CA LYS A 152 -30.26 -6.01 -8.89
C LYS A 152 -31.74 -5.89 -8.48
N GLU A 153 -32.06 -5.06 -7.49
CA GLU A 153 -33.45 -4.80 -7.08
C GLU A 153 -34.28 -4.20 -8.23
N GLU A 154 -33.74 -3.23 -8.98
CA GLU A 154 -34.42 -2.63 -10.13
C GLU A 154 -34.67 -3.65 -11.26
N HIS A 155 -33.70 -4.53 -11.53
CA HIS A 155 -33.83 -5.58 -12.53
C HIS A 155 -34.73 -6.75 -12.08
N ASP A 156 -34.72 -7.12 -10.80
CA ASP A 156 -35.63 -8.14 -10.24
C ASP A 156 -37.09 -7.62 -10.20
N LEU A 157 -37.32 -6.31 -10.11
CA LEU A 157 -38.64 -5.68 -10.18
C LEU A 157 -39.19 -5.48 -11.61
N THR A 158 -38.38 -5.74 -12.64
CA THR A 158 -38.75 -5.54 -14.06
C THR A 158 -38.92 -6.84 -14.85
N VAL A 159 -38.82 -8.01 -14.21
CA VAL A 159 -39.09 -9.34 -14.80
C VAL A 159 -40.52 -9.79 -14.53
#